data_AF-A0A3C1H0Q4-F1
#
_entry.id   AF-A0A3C1H0Q4-F1
#
_cell.length_a   1.000
_cell.length_b   1.000
_cell.length_c   1.000
_cell.angle_alpha   90.00
_cell.angle_beta   90.00
_cell.angle_gamma   90.00
#
_symmetry.space_group_name_H-M   'P 1'
#
loop_
_entity.id
_entity.type
_entity.pdbx_description
1 polymer ?
#
loop_
_entity_poly.entity_id
_entity_poly.type
_entity_poly.pdbx_seq_one_letter_code
_entity_poly.pdbx_strand_id
1 'polypeptide(L)'
;MTMVYPATDEIYKTMQEHNLKCGIEARDNSSALHIGITAESTGFEAMYISRSEKNDVALRIFNLVRFPEEKFGEMLKVVNECNNKFRFLKFSIDTDSYSIDAAFDFALESENLGECAYEMLMRSAGIIDQCYPEFMAVLKN
;
A
#
# COMPACT_ATOMS: atom_id res chain seq x y z
N MET A 1 21.86 -6.13 -14.06
CA MET A 1 22.42 -6.35 -12.71
C MET A 1 21.32 -5.92 -11.78
N THR A 2 20.80 -6.83 -10.96
CA THR A 2 19.77 -6.48 -9.98
C THR A 2 20.36 -5.48 -8.98
N MET A 3 19.65 -4.38 -8.75
CA MET A 3 20.11 -3.27 -7.92
C MET A 3 19.10 -3.05 -6.80
N VAL A 4 19.59 -2.78 -5.59
CA VAL A 4 18.77 -2.25 -4.50
C VAL A 4 18.99 -0.74 -4.48
N TYR A 5 17.91 0.01 -4.68
CA TYR A 5 17.97 1.47 -4.65
C TYR A 5 18.15 1.98 -3.20
N PRO A 6 18.85 3.12 -2.99
CA PRO A 6 19.10 3.68 -1.66
C PRO A 6 17.84 3.85 -0.81
N ALA A 7 16.75 4.24 -1.46
CA ALA A 7 15.45 4.40 -0.84
C ALA A 7 14.89 3.10 -0.23
N THR A 8 15.07 1.96 -0.90
CA THR A 8 14.66 0.66 -0.36
C THR A 8 15.49 0.28 0.86
N ASP A 9 16.79 0.53 0.83
CA ASP A 9 17.69 0.26 1.97
C ASP A 9 17.37 1.14 3.18
N GLU A 10 17.07 2.43 2.97
CA GLU A 10 16.69 3.35 4.05
C GLU A 10 15.38 2.93 4.71
N ILE A 11 14.36 2.61 3.91
CA ILE A 11 13.07 2.13 4.41
C ILE A 11 13.27 0.80 5.13
N TYR A 12 14.06 -0.13 4.60
CA TYR A 12 14.35 -1.40 5.26
C TYR A 12 14.93 -1.23 6.66
N LYS A 13 15.98 -0.40 6.79
CA LYS A 13 16.61 -0.12 8.09
C LYS A 13 15.62 0.48 9.07
N THR A 14 14.82 1.44 8.63
CA THR A 14 13.82 2.09 9.48
C THR A 14 12.76 1.09 9.94
N MET A 15 12.27 0.23 9.06
CA MET A 15 11.32 -0.84 9.44
C MET A 15 11.94 -1.79 10.47
N GLN A 16 13.23 -2.14 10.35
CA GLN A 16 13.93 -2.95 11.36
C GLN A 16 14.02 -2.23 12.72
N GLU A 17 14.30 -0.93 12.73
CA GLU A 17 14.36 -0.09 13.95
C GLU A 17 12.99 -0.04 14.66
N HIS A 18 11.90 -0.03 13.90
CA HIS A 18 10.52 -0.17 14.42
C HIS A 18 10.10 -1.62 14.70
N ASN A 19 11.04 -2.58 14.67
CA ASN A 19 10.82 -4.01 14.94
C ASN A 19 9.86 -4.72 13.96
N LEU A 20 9.76 -4.22 12.72
CA LEU A 20 8.94 -4.81 11.68
C LEU A 20 9.74 -5.80 10.83
N LYS A 21 9.17 -6.99 10.60
CA LYS A 21 9.76 -7.99 9.70
C LYS A 21 9.42 -7.67 8.26
N CYS A 22 10.45 -7.47 7.44
CA CYS A 22 10.31 -7.18 6.02
C CYS A 22 11.39 -7.88 5.19
N GLY A 23 11.16 -8.02 3.89
CA GLY A 23 12.09 -8.59 2.93
C GLY A 23 12.34 -7.63 1.77
N ILE A 24 13.51 -7.73 1.14
CA ILE A 24 13.86 -6.96 -0.05
C ILE A 24 13.85 -7.89 -1.26
N GLU A 25 13.24 -7.43 -2.34
CA GLU A 25 13.30 -8.03 -3.67
C GLU A 25 14.00 -7.05 -4.63
N ALA A 26 15.12 -7.47 -5.24
CA ALA A 26 15.80 -6.68 -6.26
C ALA A 26 15.44 -7.18 -7.67
N ARG A 27 15.10 -6.26 -8.57
CA ARG A 27 14.82 -6.52 -9.98
C ARG A 27 15.74 -5.68 -10.87
N ASP A 28 15.63 -5.84 -12.18
CA ASP A 28 16.51 -5.15 -13.13
C ASP A 28 16.38 -3.62 -13.10
N ASN A 29 15.16 -3.10 -12.90
CA ASN A 29 14.83 -1.67 -12.96
C ASN A 29 14.05 -1.17 -11.72
N SER A 30 14.02 -1.94 -10.64
CA SER A 30 13.32 -1.58 -9.41
C SER A 30 13.83 -2.42 -8.24
N SER A 31 13.71 -1.91 -7.02
CA SER A 31 13.78 -2.71 -5.80
C SER A 31 12.51 -2.53 -4.99
N ALA A 32 12.02 -3.60 -4.40
CA ALA A 32 10.82 -3.61 -3.60
C ALA A 32 11.13 -4.05 -2.17
N LEU A 33 10.56 -3.36 -1.19
CA LEU A 33 10.46 -3.86 0.17
C LEU A 33 9.06 -4.42 0.39
N HIS A 34 8.98 -5.65 0.88
CA HIS A 34 7.75 -6.36 1.20
C HIS A 34 7.57 -6.43 2.72
N ILE A 35 6.38 -6.08 3.20
CA ILE A 35 6.04 -6.09 4.61
C ILE A 35 4.59 -6.52 4.83
N GLY A 36 4.41 -7.56 5.65
CA GLY A 36 3.10 -8.00 6.10
C GLY A 36 2.62 -7.20 7.31
N ILE A 37 1.41 -6.66 7.24
CA ILE A 37 0.77 -5.91 8.32
C ILE A 37 -0.52 -6.60 8.72
N THR A 38 -0.72 -6.73 10.03
CA THR A 38 -2.01 -7.13 10.61
C THR A 38 -2.63 -5.89 11.23
N ALA A 39 -3.63 -5.34 10.53
CA ALA A 39 -4.47 -4.28 11.06
C ALA A 39 -5.62 -4.89 11.87
N GLU A 40 -6.46 -4.07 12.51
CA GLU A 40 -7.54 -4.56 13.37
C GLU A 40 -8.59 -5.37 12.60
N SER A 41 -8.90 -4.93 11.37
CA SER A 41 -9.97 -5.47 10.53
C SER A 41 -9.51 -6.54 9.55
N THR A 42 -8.25 -6.50 9.12
CA THR A 42 -7.71 -7.36 8.07
C THR A 42 -6.17 -7.41 8.10
N GLY A 43 -5.60 -8.43 7.45
CA GLY A 43 -4.17 -8.49 7.15
C GLY A 43 -3.91 -8.17 5.68
N PHE A 44 -2.80 -7.47 5.39
CA PHE A 44 -2.39 -7.16 4.03
C PHE A 44 -0.86 -7.14 3.89
N GLU A 45 -0.39 -7.33 2.65
CA GLU A 45 1.00 -7.10 2.29
C GLU A 45 1.13 -5.71 1.66
N ALA A 46 2.00 -4.90 2.25
CA ALA A 46 2.43 -3.62 1.69
C ALA A 46 3.77 -3.79 0.98
N MET A 47 3.91 -3.09 -0.15
CA MET A 47 5.11 -3.08 -0.96
C MET A 47 5.57 -1.64 -1.19
N TYR A 48 6.81 -1.33 -0.83
CA TYR A 48 7.48 -0.09 -1.24
C TYR A 48 8.31 -0.34 -2.47
N ILE A 49 7.97 0.28 -3.60
CA ILE A 49 8.65 0.11 -4.88
C ILE A 49 9.52 1.33 -5.14
N SER A 50 10.83 1.14 -5.17
CA SER A 50 11.81 2.15 -5.56
C SER A 50 12.26 1.95 -7.00
N ARG A 51 12.34 3.02 -7.79
CA ARG A 51 12.67 2.95 -9.23
C ARG A 51 13.84 3.83 -9.66
N SER A 52 14.37 4.65 -8.75
CA SER A 52 15.51 5.51 -9.05
C SER A 52 16.34 5.83 -7.81
N GLU A 53 17.53 6.38 -8.04
CA GLU A 53 18.43 6.89 -7.00
C GLU A 53 17.90 8.17 -6.31
N LYS A 54 16.76 8.72 -6.73
CA LYS A 54 16.20 10.00 -6.26
C LYS A 54 15.01 9.87 -5.33
N ASN A 55 14.94 8.79 -4.57
CA ASN A 55 13.81 8.52 -3.66
C ASN A 55 12.44 8.49 -4.38
N ASP A 56 12.43 8.05 -5.64
CA ASP A 56 11.17 7.74 -6.36
C ASP A 56 10.60 6.43 -5.79
N VAL A 57 9.70 6.59 -4.81
CA VAL A 57 9.10 5.48 -4.04
C VAL A 57 7.58 5.55 -4.07
N ALA A 58 6.98 4.38 -4.22
CA ALA A 58 5.55 4.14 -4.21
C ALA A 58 5.21 3.07 -3.16
N LEU A 59 4.26 3.35 -2.25
CA LEU A 59 3.60 2.34 -1.44
C LEU A 59 2.43 1.74 -2.23
N ARG A 60 2.36 0.42 -2.30
CA ARG A 60 1.29 -0.34 -2.96
C ARG A 60 0.81 -1.47 -2.06
N ILE A 61 -0.50 -1.69 -2.05
CA ILE A 61 -1.17 -2.81 -1.39
C ILE A 61 -2.11 -3.40 -2.43
N PHE A 62 -1.84 -4.63 -2.84
CA PHE A 62 -2.59 -5.30 -3.91
C PHE A 62 -3.61 -6.28 -3.35
N ASN A 63 -4.71 -6.47 -4.07
CA ASN A 63 -5.74 -7.47 -3.78
C ASN A 63 -6.28 -7.38 -2.34
N LEU A 64 -6.44 -6.16 -1.81
CA LEU A 64 -6.92 -5.93 -0.43
C LEU A 64 -8.30 -6.55 -0.20
N VAL A 65 -9.19 -6.42 -1.18
CA VAL A 65 -10.51 -7.07 -1.21
C VAL A 65 -10.78 -7.55 -2.62
N ARG A 66 -11.02 -8.85 -2.81
CA ARG A 66 -11.56 -9.40 -4.05
C ARG A 66 -13.08 -9.44 -3.97
N PHE A 67 -13.74 -9.17 -5.09
CA PHE A 67 -15.19 -9.15 -5.18
C PHE A 67 -15.65 -9.68 -6.55
N PRO A 68 -16.89 -10.16 -6.68
CA PRO A 68 -17.37 -10.67 -7.96
C PRO A 68 -17.80 -9.52 -8.88
N GLU A 69 -17.69 -9.71 -10.20
CA GLU A 69 -17.92 -8.66 -11.21
C GLU A 69 -19.27 -7.94 -11.04
N GLU A 70 -20.33 -8.66 -10.68
CA GLU A 70 -21.66 -8.10 -10.46
C GLU A 70 -21.71 -7.01 -9.37
N LYS A 71 -20.74 -6.99 -8.46
CA LYS A 71 -20.62 -5.99 -7.39
C LYS A 71 -19.82 -4.76 -7.79
N PHE A 72 -19.30 -4.69 -9.02
CA PHE A 72 -18.43 -3.60 -9.48
C PHE A 72 -19.03 -2.20 -9.28
N GLY A 73 -20.31 -2.01 -9.62
CA GLY A 73 -20.98 -0.71 -9.45
C GLY A 73 -21.12 -0.27 -7.99
N GLU A 74 -21.52 -1.19 -7.11
CA GLU A 74 -21.62 -0.93 -5.67
C GLU A 74 -20.23 -0.67 -5.06
N MET A 75 -19.23 -1.45 -5.48
CA MET A 75 -17.86 -1.32 -4.99
C MET A 75 -17.21 0.00 -5.41
N LEU A 76 -17.41 0.44 -6.66
CA LEU A 76 -16.95 1.74 -7.14
C LEU A 76 -17.49 2.89 -6.28
N LYS A 77 -18.76 2.82 -5.88
CA LYS A 77 -19.39 3.84 -5.03
C LYS A 77 -18.69 3.92 -3.67
N VAL A 78 -18.53 2.78 -2.99
CA VAL A 78 -17.90 2.75 -1.66
C VAL A 78 -16.41 3.12 -1.73
N VAL A 79 -15.68 2.69 -2.76
CA VAL A 79 -14.29 3.12 -3.03
C VAL A 79 -14.20 4.64 -3.18
N ASN A 80 -15.14 5.26 -3.90
CA ASN A 80 -15.17 6.71 -4.07
C ASN A 80 -15.48 7.45 -2.75
N GLU A 81 -16.40 6.92 -1.94
CA GLU A 81 -16.72 7.46 -0.62
C GLU A 81 -15.50 7.39 0.32
N CYS A 82 -14.78 6.27 0.35
CA CYS A 82 -13.54 6.12 1.12
C CYS A 82 -12.47 7.13 0.67
N ASN A 83 -12.28 7.30 -0.64
CA ASN A 83 -11.31 8.23 -1.21
C ASN A 83 -11.66 9.71 -0.92
N ASN A 84 -12.93 10.05 -0.74
CA ASN A 84 -13.34 11.40 -0.33
C ASN A 84 -13.12 11.64 1.17
N LYS A 85 -13.09 10.58 1.98
CA LYS A 85 -12.92 10.67 3.44
C LYS A 85 -11.45 10.77 3.85
N PHE A 86 -10.54 10.14 3.12
CA PHE A 86 -9.13 10.04 3.50
C PHE A 86 -8.18 10.62 2.44
N ARG A 87 -7.24 11.45 2.90
CA ARG A 87 -6.27 12.14 2.03
C ARG A 87 -5.08 11.26 1.62
N PHE A 88 -4.62 10.38 2.51
CA PHE A 88 -3.28 9.79 2.45
C PHE A 88 -3.21 8.41 1.81
N LEU A 89 -4.35 7.84 1.37
CA LEU A 89 -4.35 6.54 0.72
C LEU A 89 -5.44 6.54 -0.36
N LYS A 90 -5.06 6.20 -1.59
CA LYS A 90 -5.98 6.10 -2.72
C LYS A 90 -6.34 4.65 -2.95
N PHE A 91 -7.64 4.36 -2.97
CA PHE A 91 -8.19 3.07 -3.39
C PHE A 91 -8.56 3.10 -4.87
N SER A 92 -8.24 2.03 -5.58
CA SER A 92 -8.61 1.78 -6.97
C SER A 92 -9.12 0.36 -7.14
N ILE A 93 -9.90 0.13 -8.19
CA ILE A 93 -10.32 -1.22 -8.57
C ILE A 93 -9.47 -1.68 -9.74
N ASP A 94 -8.83 -2.84 -9.60
CA ASP A 94 -8.31 -3.61 -10.72
C ASP A 94 -9.48 -4.33 -11.41
N THR A 95 -9.78 -3.91 -12.64
CA THR A 95 -10.88 -4.44 -13.45
C THR A 95 -10.60 -5.81 -14.05
N ASP A 96 -9.34 -6.21 -14.13
CA ASP A 96 -8.98 -7.53 -14.67
C ASP A 96 -9.18 -8.61 -13.60
N SER A 97 -8.86 -8.28 -12.34
CA SER A 97 -8.93 -9.22 -11.22
C SER A 97 -10.11 -9.00 -10.26
N TYR A 98 -10.93 -7.98 -10.51
CA TYR A 98 -12.02 -7.49 -9.65
C TYR A 98 -11.59 -7.42 -8.19
N SER A 99 -10.56 -6.60 -7.95
CA SER A 99 -10.00 -6.41 -6.62
C SER A 99 -9.74 -4.95 -6.30
N ILE A 100 -9.80 -4.60 -5.02
CA ILE A 100 -9.43 -3.28 -4.52
C ILE A 100 -7.94 -3.28 -4.23
N ASP A 101 -7.25 -2.34 -4.83
CA ASP A 101 -5.86 -2.00 -4.53
C ASP A 101 -5.80 -0.66 -3.79
N ALA A 102 -4.73 -0.45 -3.04
CA ALA A 102 -4.45 0.82 -2.38
C ALA A 102 -3.03 1.32 -2.70
N ALA A 103 -2.89 2.64 -2.83
CA ALA A 103 -1.64 3.27 -3.22
C ALA A 103 -1.41 4.61 -2.49
N PHE A 104 -0.13 4.87 -2.22
CA PHE A 104 0.38 6.18 -1.85
C PHE A 104 1.72 6.41 -2.57
N ASP A 105 1.93 7.63 -3.06
CA ASP A 105 3.15 8.02 -3.78
C ASP A 105 3.90 9.08 -2.97
N PHE A 106 5.19 8.85 -2.74
CA PHE A 106 6.04 9.80 -2.04
C PHE A 106 6.46 10.92 -2.98
N ALA A 107 6.68 12.12 -2.44
CA ALA A 107 7.29 13.19 -3.21
C ALA A 107 8.72 12.80 -3.59
N LEU A 108 9.16 13.17 -4.80
CA LEU A 108 10.54 13.01 -5.21
C LEU A 108 11.48 13.74 -4.24
N GLU A 109 12.65 13.17 -4.00
CA GLU A 109 13.69 13.79 -3.15
C GLU A 109 13.19 14.09 -1.71
N SER A 110 12.21 13.32 -1.21
CA SER A 110 11.75 13.42 0.18
C SER A 110 12.91 13.16 1.15
N GLU A 111 13.03 14.04 2.16
CA GLU A 111 13.93 13.86 3.30
C GLU A 111 13.29 12.95 4.35
N ASN A 112 14.12 12.24 5.14
CA ASN A 112 13.67 11.28 6.16
C ASN A 112 12.67 10.27 5.59
N LEU A 113 12.99 9.71 4.42
CA LEU A 113 12.09 8.85 3.66
C LEU A 113 11.71 7.61 4.48
N GLY A 114 12.66 7.03 5.22
CA GLY A 114 12.42 5.87 6.06
C GLY A 114 11.31 6.09 7.09
N GLU A 115 11.40 7.17 7.87
CA GLU A 115 10.40 7.52 8.89
C GLU A 115 9.08 7.94 8.26
N CYS A 116 9.11 8.69 7.15
CA CYS A 116 7.90 9.01 6.38
C CYS A 116 7.22 7.73 5.88
N ALA A 117 7.99 6.75 5.43
CA ALA A 117 7.47 5.47 4.96
C ALA A 117 6.80 4.69 6.10
N TYR A 118 7.44 4.60 7.26
CA TYR A 118 6.84 3.98 8.45
C TYR A 118 5.54 4.67 8.87
N GLU A 119 5.54 6.01 8.94
CA GLU A 119 4.36 6.80 9.27
C GLU A 119 3.21 6.54 8.29
N MET A 120 3.49 6.53 6.99
CA MET A 120 2.51 6.20 5.95
C MET A 120 2.02 4.75 6.02
N LEU A 121 2.86 3.79 6.44
CA LEU A 121 2.42 2.41 6.64
C LEU A 121 1.35 2.33 7.73
N MET A 122 1.65 2.96 8.88
CA MET A 122 0.77 2.94 10.05
C MET A 122 -0.52 3.72 9.79
N ARG A 123 -0.45 4.87 9.08
CA ARG A 123 -1.66 5.56 8.61
C ARG A 123 -2.47 4.71 7.65
N SER A 124 -1.82 4.01 6.72
CA SER A 124 -2.51 3.15 5.76
C SER A 124 -3.28 2.03 6.47
N ALA A 125 -2.68 1.41 7.49
CA ALA A 125 -3.37 0.43 8.32
C ALA A 125 -4.62 1.01 8.99
N GLY A 126 -4.51 2.18 9.63
CA GLY A 126 -5.66 2.83 10.28
C GLY A 126 -6.74 3.35 9.32
N ILE A 127 -6.38 3.70 8.08
CA ILE A 127 -7.35 4.03 7.03
C ILE A 127 -8.05 2.75 6.55
N ILE A 128 -7.29 1.67 6.32
CA ILE A 128 -7.84 0.37 5.91
C ILE A 128 -8.81 -0.14 6.97
N ASP A 129 -8.49 -0.02 8.26
CA ASP A 129 -9.40 -0.43 9.34
C ASP A 129 -10.76 0.28 9.33
N GLN A 130 -10.81 1.50 8.83
CA GLN A 130 -12.05 2.25 8.70
C GLN A 130 -12.79 1.94 7.39
N CYS A 131 -12.08 1.65 6.29
CA CYS A 131 -12.68 1.41 4.98
C CYS A 131 -13.09 -0.06 4.77
N TYR A 132 -12.33 -1.00 5.35
CA TYR A 132 -12.51 -2.44 5.11
C TYR A 132 -13.92 -2.92 5.49
N PRO A 133 -14.53 -2.51 6.62
CA PRO A 133 -15.92 -2.89 6.93
C PRO A 133 -16.93 -2.45 5.88
N GLU A 134 -16.74 -1.28 5.27
CA GLU A 134 -17.62 -0.75 4.22
C GLU A 134 -17.52 -1.59 2.94
N PHE A 135 -16.30 -2.01 2.56
CA PHE A 135 -16.11 -2.94 1.44
C PHE A 135 -16.75 -4.30 1.71
N MET A 136 -16.60 -4.82 2.93
CA MET A 136 -17.19 -6.09 3.33
C MET A 136 -18.72 -6.03 3.43
N ALA A 137 -19.32 -4.86 3.65
CA ALA A 137 -20.76 -4.69 3.66
C ALA A 137 -21.36 -4.90 2.25
N VAL A 138 -20.68 -4.43 1.20
CA VAL A 138 -21.10 -4.64 -0.20
C VAL A 138 -21.20 -6.13 -0.54
N LEU A 139 -20.28 -6.94 -0.01
CA LEU A 139 -20.20 -8.38 -0.28
C LEU A 139 -21.26 -9.21 0.46
N LYS A 140 -21.86 -8.68 1.52
CA LYS A 140 -22.89 -9.38 2.31
C LYS A 140 -24.29 -9.20 1.74
N ASN A 141 -24.48 -8.19 0.90
CA ASN A 141 -25.75 -7.84 0.24
C ASN A 141 -25.88 -8.52 -1.11
#